data_AF-H2Y7X6-F1
#
_entry.id   AF-H2Y7X6-F1
#
_cell.length_a   1.000
_cell.length_b   1.000
_cell.length_c   1.000
_cell.angle_alpha   90.00
_cell.angle_beta   90.00
_cell.angle_gamma   90.00
#
_symmetry.space_group_name_H-M   'P 1'
#
loop_
_entity.id
_entity.type
_entity.pdbx_description
1 polymer ?
#
loop_
_entity_poly.entity_id
_entity_poly.type
_entity_poly.pdbx_seq_one_letter_code
_entity_poly.pdbx_strand_id
1 'polypeptide(L)'
;MRYTWIDSTSNDEMDEIFTILNEDKQDDELDSQTTDTADDNVTRLLFPSDHRMADAHHLLDSSVPVRLTMTQESGMDDRDFMEQKQLRLLQLLNRSTAQAIGRGMLTFQTQTPSAVRPLQVPLLNLHGKDTSNGTVNITGNTTFEIPPGLTDWPHFHNGVAAALSMQNDQNTQSWVHLNTATSDETNTTKDPSFEHAGTLFGFGLNHHLKELQTLNVHKYLQKTHETTTIGLLLGLASEK
;
A
#
# COMPACT_ATOMS: atom_id res chain seq x y z
N MET A 1 -8.75 9.35 -54.54
CA MET A 1 -9.81 10.08 -53.82
C MET A 1 -9.41 10.14 -52.35
N ARG A 2 -9.08 11.33 -51.86
CA ARG A 2 -8.84 11.59 -50.43
C ARG A 2 -10.19 11.59 -49.72
N TYR A 3 -10.32 10.86 -48.62
CA TYR A 3 -11.44 11.04 -47.69
C TYR A 3 -11.20 12.34 -46.91
N THR A 4 -12.12 13.29 -47.07
CA THR A 4 -12.21 14.51 -46.26
C THR A 4 -13.16 14.23 -45.11
N TRP A 5 -12.68 14.36 -43.87
CA TRP A 5 -13.52 14.42 -42.69
C TRP A 5 -14.35 15.72 -42.76
N ILE A 6 -15.66 15.60 -42.65
CA ILE A 6 -16.55 16.75 -42.48
C ILE A 6 -16.63 16.98 -40.97
N ASP A 7 -15.95 18.03 -40.49
CA ASP A 7 -16.16 18.58 -39.15
C ASP A 7 -17.53 19.26 -39.14
N SER A 8 -18.47 18.68 -38.40
CA SER A 8 -19.66 19.38 -37.94
C SER A 8 -20.18 18.75 -36.65
N THR A 9 -19.37 18.73 -35.61
CA THR A 9 -19.89 18.76 -34.23
C THR A 9 -20.12 20.22 -33.88
N SER A 10 -21.32 20.55 -33.37
CA SER A 10 -21.62 21.91 -32.93
C SER A 10 -20.75 22.26 -31.71
N ASN A 11 -20.44 23.54 -31.54
CA ASN A 11 -19.64 24.03 -30.41
C ASN A 11 -20.29 23.64 -29.06
N ASP A 12 -21.62 23.54 -29.03
CA ASP A 12 -22.40 23.16 -27.86
C ASP A 12 -22.18 21.69 -27.43
N GLU A 13 -22.05 20.74 -28.38
CA GLU A 13 -21.77 19.33 -28.07
C GLU A 13 -20.35 19.13 -27.53
N MET A 14 -19.38 19.90 -28.04
CA MET A 14 -17.99 19.85 -27.56
C MET A 14 -17.86 20.46 -26.16
N ASP A 15 -18.61 21.52 -25.87
CA ASP A 15 -18.66 22.14 -24.53
C ASP A 15 -19.36 21.21 -23.51
N GLU A 16 -20.39 20.46 -23.93
CA GLU A 16 -21.07 19.47 -23.09
C GLU A 16 -20.15 18.29 -22.75
N ILE A 17 -19.37 17.79 -23.73
CA ILE A 17 -18.34 16.77 -23.50
C ILE A 17 -17.23 17.29 -22.58
N PHE A 18 -16.77 18.54 -22.76
CA PHE A 18 -15.77 19.15 -21.89
C PHE A 18 -16.28 19.35 -20.46
N THR A 19 -17.58 19.60 -20.30
CA THR A 19 -18.21 19.76 -18.98
C THR A 19 -18.31 18.43 -18.27
N ILE A 20 -18.77 17.36 -18.95
CA ILE A 20 -18.84 16.00 -18.40
C ILE A 20 -17.43 15.49 -18.01
N LEU A 21 -16.41 15.72 -18.85
CA LEU A 21 -15.02 15.35 -18.55
C LEU A 21 -14.40 16.15 -17.40
N ASN A 22 -14.92 17.35 -17.11
CA ASN A 22 -14.47 18.17 -15.98
C ASN A 22 -15.25 17.87 -14.69
N GLU A 23 -16.52 17.45 -14.79
CA GLU A 23 -17.31 16.95 -13.65
C GLU A 23 -16.73 15.64 -13.13
N ASP A 24 -16.36 14.70 -14.02
CA ASP A 24 -15.66 13.45 -13.64
C ASP A 24 -14.30 13.72 -12.98
N LYS A 25 -13.62 14.83 -13.34
CA LYS A 25 -12.36 15.24 -12.70
C LYS A 25 -12.53 15.87 -11.32
N GLN A 26 -13.65 16.55 -11.06
CA GLN A 26 -13.88 17.21 -9.77
C GLN A 26 -14.27 16.23 -8.67
N ASP A 27 -14.92 15.11 -9.01
CA ASP A 27 -15.22 14.06 -8.05
C ASP A 27 -14.00 13.21 -7.67
N ASP A 28 -13.00 13.11 -8.56
CA ASP A 28 -11.73 12.40 -8.31
C ASP A 28 -10.68 13.23 -7.50
N GLU A 29 -10.85 14.55 -7.38
CA GLU A 29 -9.85 15.42 -6.73
C GLU A 29 -9.84 15.37 -5.19
N LEU A 30 -10.80 14.69 -4.55
CA LEU A 30 -10.93 14.60 -3.10
C LEU A 30 -10.45 13.29 -2.47
N ASP A 31 -9.97 12.31 -3.26
CA ASP A 31 -9.46 11.02 -2.76
C ASP A 31 -8.03 10.69 -3.24
N SER A 32 -7.18 11.72 -3.35
CA SER A 32 -5.80 11.60 -3.88
C SER A 32 -4.77 10.96 -2.93
N GLN A 33 -5.14 9.90 -2.23
CA GLN A 33 -4.20 8.93 -1.69
C GLN A 33 -4.70 7.54 -2.06
N THR A 34 -4.07 6.94 -3.08
CA THR A 34 -4.28 5.58 -3.61
C THR A 34 -5.26 5.40 -4.76
N THR A 35 -5.18 6.24 -5.80
CA THR A 35 -5.66 5.80 -7.12
C THR A 35 -4.66 4.79 -7.69
N ASP A 36 -4.83 3.52 -7.29
CA ASP A 36 -4.16 2.37 -7.88
C ASP A 36 -4.53 2.35 -9.37
N THR A 37 -3.59 2.70 -10.24
CA THR A 37 -3.76 2.80 -11.70
C THR A 37 -4.02 1.45 -12.39
N ALA A 38 -4.23 0.38 -11.61
CA ALA A 38 -4.58 -0.96 -12.07
C ALA A 38 -5.99 -1.03 -12.70
N ASP A 39 -6.82 -0.01 -12.51
CA ASP A 39 -8.22 0.01 -12.97
C ASP A 39 -8.41 0.46 -14.43
N ASP A 40 -7.31 0.64 -15.17
CA ASP A 40 -7.31 1.39 -16.41
C ASP A 40 -7.52 0.46 -17.64
N ASN A 41 -8.75 0.49 -18.16
CA ASN A 41 -9.22 -0.05 -19.44
C ASN A 41 -9.20 -1.59 -19.64
N VAL A 42 -8.11 -2.30 -19.34
CA VAL A 42 -8.00 -3.74 -19.65
C VAL A 42 -8.84 -4.59 -18.71
N THR A 43 -8.82 -4.30 -17.41
CA THR A 43 -9.62 -5.01 -16.41
C THR A 43 -11.12 -4.81 -16.64
N ARG A 44 -11.53 -3.61 -17.05
CA ARG A 44 -12.91 -3.29 -17.46
C ARG A 44 -13.35 -4.03 -18.73
N LEU A 45 -12.44 -4.35 -19.64
CA LEU A 45 -12.73 -5.22 -20.79
C LEU A 45 -12.87 -6.70 -20.40
N LEU A 46 -12.10 -7.17 -19.41
CA LEU A 46 -12.18 -8.55 -18.92
C LEU A 46 -13.44 -8.79 -18.07
N PHE A 47 -13.84 -7.79 -17.28
CA PHE A 47 -14.99 -7.86 -16.36
C PHE A 47 -15.97 -6.69 -16.61
N PRO A 48 -16.64 -6.65 -17.77
CA PRO A 48 -17.45 -5.49 -18.16
C PRO A 48 -18.79 -5.39 -17.42
N SER A 49 -19.21 -6.46 -16.72
CA SER A 49 -20.56 -6.58 -16.16
C SER A 49 -20.61 -6.57 -14.63
N ASP A 50 -19.46 -6.43 -13.95
CA ASP A 50 -19.41 -6.36 -12.49
C ASP A 50 -18.23 -5.52 -11.98
N HIS A 51 -18.24 -5.26 -10.67
CA HIS A 51 -17.26 -4.42 -9.97
C HIS A 51 -16.22 -5.27 -9.20
N ARG A 52 -15.97 -6.53 -9.61
CA ARG A 52 -15.15 -7.46 -8.82
C ARG A 52 -13.74 -6.94 -8.51
N MET A 53 -13.17 -6.11 -9.39
CA MET A 53 -11.86 -5.51 -9.18
C MET A 53 -11.91 -4.46 -8.07
N ALA A 54 -12.89 -3.55 -8.13
CA ALA A 54 -13.13 -2.57 -7.07
C ALA A 54 -13.40 -3.26 -5.72
N ASP A 55 -14.22 -4.33 -5.71
CA ASP A 55 -14.48 -5.12 -4.51
C ASP A 55 -13.21 -5.80 -3.97
N ALA A 56 -12.36 -6.33 -4.85
CA ALA A 56 -11.09 -6.94 -4.47
C ALA A 56 -10.10 -5.92 -3.88
N HIS A 57 -9.99 -4.74 -4.50
CA HIS A 57 -9.20 -3.63 -3.96
C HIS A 57 -9.72 -3.21 -2.58
N HIS A 58 -11.04 -3.04 -2.44
CA HIS A 58 -11.66 -2.68 -1.16
C HIS A 58 -11.42 -3.74 -0.07
N LEU A 59 -11.50 -5.02 -0.43
CA LEU A 59 -11.27 -6.13 0.50
C LEU A 59 -9.81 -6.23 0.97
N LEU A 60 -8.86 -5.82 0.13
CA LEU A 60 -7.41 -5.89 0.38
C LEU A 60 -6.81 -4.55 0.85
N ASP A 61 -7.63 -3.51 0.93
CA ASP A 61 -7.22 -2.25 1.52
C ASP A 61 -6.98 -2.41 3.03
N SER A 62 -5.78 -2.02 3.45
CA SER A 62 -5.31 -2.07 4.84
C SER A 62 -5.09 -0.67 5.42
N SER A 63 -5.40 0.40 4.68
CA SER A 63 -5.18 1.79 5.10
C SER A 63 -6.33 2.36 5.93
N VAL A 64 -7.52 1.80 5.76
CA VAL A 64 -8.74 2.20 6.49
C VAL A 64 -8.85 1.45 7.82
N PRO A 65 -9.22 2.13 8.93
CA PRO A 65 -9.34 1.49 10.24
C PRO A 65 -10.49 0.46 10.27
N VAL A 66 -10.31 -0.59 11.07
CA VAL A 66 -11.28 -1.69 11.21
C VAL A 66 -12.54 -1.19 11.94
N ARG A 67 -13.71 -1.32 11.31
CA ARG A 67 -14.98 -0.96 11.96
C ARG A 67 -15.34 -2.00 13.03
N LEU A 68 -15.59 -1.53 14.24
CA LEU A 68 -16.06 -2.31 15.38
C LEU A 68 -17.52 -1.96 15.66
N THR A 69 -18.36 -2.99 15.71
CA THR A 69 -19.77 -2.86 16.09
C THR A 69 -20.01 -3.76 17.29
N MET A 70 -20.06 -3.14 18.47
CA MET A 70 -20.29 -3.84 19.74
C MET A 70 -21.23 -3.00 20.59
N THR A 71 -22.17 -3.66 21.25
CA THR A 71 -23.11 -3.03 22.18
C THR A 71 -22.70 -3.33 23.60
N GLN A 72 -22.65 -2.32 24.46
CA GLN A 72 -22.38 -2.50 25.89
C GLN A 72 -23.60 -3.12 26.57
N GLU A 73 -23.42 -4.21 27.28
CA GLU A 73 -24.49 -4.83 28.06
C GLU A 73 -24.82 -3.99 29.30
N SER A 74 -26.10 -3.96 29.69
CA SER A 74 -26.56 -3.20 30.84
C SER A 74 -25.89 -3.70 32.13
N GLY A 75 -25.18 -2.82 32.83
CA GLY A 75 -24.46 -3.15 34.08
C GLY A 75 -23.00 -3.55 33.87
N MET A 76 -22.51 -3.58 32.63
CA MET A 76 -21.09 -3.80 32.33
C MET A 76 -20.28 -2.53 32.60
N ASP A 77 -19.13 -2.69 33.27
CA ASP A 77 -18.17 -1.61 33.49
C ASP A 77 -17.52 -1.15 32.17
N ASP A 78 -17.23 0.14 32.07
CA ASP A 78 -16.65 0.73 30.85
C ASP A 78 -15.26 0.16 30.55
N ARG A 79 -14.50 -0.19 31.60
CA ARG A 79 -13.18 -0.83 31.46
C ARG A 79 -13.30 -2.21 30.84
N ASP A 80 -14.23 -3.03 31.33
CA ASP A 80 -14.46 -4.39 30.81
C ASP A 80 -14.99 -4.34 29.37
N PHE A 81 -15.85 -3.37 29.05
CA PHE A 81 -16.34 -3.16 27.68
C PHE A 81 -15.22 -2.72 26.73
N MET A 82 -14.33 -1.83 27.18
CA MET A 82 -13.17 -1.40 26.40
C MET A 82 -12.24 -2.58 26.09
N GLU A 83 -11.99 -3.43 27.08
CA GLU A 83 -11.22 -4.66 26.91
C GLU A 83 -11.85 -5.61 25.89
N GLN A 84 -13.17 -5.81 25.94
CA GLN A 84 -13.88 -6.60 24.93
C GLN A 84 -13.71 -6.04 23.51
N LYS A 85 -13.73 -4.71 23.35
CA LYS A 85 -13.44 -4.06 22.05
C LYS A 85 -12.02 -4.34 21.58
N GLN A 86 -11.04 -4.28 22.48
CA GLN A 86 -9.64 -4.55 22.15
C GLN A 86 -9.41 -6.01 21.77
N LEU A 87 -10.02 -6.96 22.48
CA LEU A 87 -10.00 -8.39 22.14
C LEU A 87 -10.64 -8.64 20.77
N ARG A 88 -11.79 -8.01 20.50
CA ARG A 88 -12.45 -8.13 19.21
C ARG A 88 -11.62 -7.54 18.08
N LEU A 89 -10.99 -6.38 18.31
CA LEU A 89 -10.07 -5.77 17.36
C LEU A 89 -8.91 -6.73 17.05
N LEU A 90 -8.25 -7.30 18.07
CA LEU A 90 -7.15 -8.23 17.87
C LEU A 90 -7.53 -9.41 16.95
N GLN A 91 -8.73 -9.99 17.14
CA GLN A 91 -9.24 -11.06 16.27
C GLN A 91 -9.40 -10.61 14.82
N LEU A 92 -9.90 -9.39 14.60
CA LEU A 92 -10.10 -8.85 13.25
C LEU A 92 -8.77 -8.46 12.59
N LEU A 93 -7.80 -7.99 13.37
CA LEU A 93 -6.48 -7.64 12.86
C LEU A 93 -5.74 -8.85 12.27
N ASN A 94 -6.01 -10.09 12.70
CA ASN A 94 -5.45 -11.28 12.05
C ASN A 94 -5.74 -11.34 10.54
N ARG A 95 -6.87 -10.78 10.09
CA ARG A 95 -7.15 -10.64 8.65
C ARG A 95 -6.34 -9.49 8.06
N SER A 96 -6.31 -8.34 8.74
CA SER A 96 -5.63 -7.14 8.23
C SER A 96 -4.12 -7.32 8.08
N THR A 97 -3.50 -8.08 8.98
CA THR A 97 -2.08 -8.43 8.90
C THR A 97 -1.71 -9.29 7.70
N ALA A 98 -2.68 -9.97 7.09
CA ALA A 98 -2.50 -10.79 5.89
C ALA A 98 -2.87 -10.06 4.59
N GLN A 99 -3.62 -8.94 4.65
CA GLN A 99 -4.12 -8.22 3.46
C GLN A 99 -2.99 -7.76 2.54
N ALA A 100 -1.85 -7.32 3.09
CA ALA A 100 -0.71 -6.85 2.31
C ALA A 100 -0.21 -7.88 1.29
N ILE A 101 -0.21 -9.17 1.65
CA ILE A 101 0.23 -10.26 0.76
C ILE A 101 -0.71 -10.35 -0.45
N GLY A 102 -2.02 -10.38 -0.20
CA GLY A 102 -3.02 -10.42 -1.26
C GLY A 102 -3.00 -9.17 -2.14
N ARG A 103 -2.81 -8.00 -1.54
CA ARG A 103 -2.65 -6.73 -2.26
C ARG A 103 -1.45 -6.77 -3.20
N GLY A 104 -0.28 -7.22 -2.71
CA GLY A 104 0.92 -7.34 -3.54
C GLY A 104 0.76 -8.28 -4.73
N MET A 105 -0.07 -9.33 -4.60
CA MET A 105 -0.44 -10.20 -5.73
C MET A 105 -1.41 -9.51 -6.70
N LEU A 106 -2.41 -8.79 -6.18
CA LEU A 106 -3.42 -8.09 -6.98
C LEU A 106 -2.80 -6.97 -7.81
N THR A 107 -1.88 -6.20 -7.22
CA THR A 107 -1.32 -4.99 -7.82
C THR A 107 0.04 -5.20 -8.47
N PHE A 108 0.48 -6.46 -8.62
CA PHE A 108 1.80 -6.80 -9.17
C PHE A 108 2.05 -6.12 -10.53
N GLN A 109 3.12 -5.33 -10.61
CA GLN A 109 3.53 -4.60 -11.83
C GLN A 109 2.42 -3.74 -12.48
N THR A 110 1.58 -3.12 -11.67
CA THR A 110 0.49 -2.25 -12.16
C THR A 110 0.87 -0.75 -12.18
N GLN A 111 1.88 -0.35 -11.42
CA GLN A 111 2.26 1.07 -11.27
C GLN A 111 3.61 1.36 -11.94
N THR A 112 3.69 2.44 -12.70
CA THR A 112 4.94 2.88 -13.32
C THR A 112 5.76 3.75 -12.34
N PRO A 113 7.06 3.46 -12.12
CA PRO A 113 7.92 4.25 -11.24
C PRO A 113 8.03 5.73 -11.66
N SER A 114 7.96 6.65 -10.68
CA SER A 114 8.11 8.08 -10.91
C SER A 114 9.58 8.49 -10.89
N ALA A 115 10.07 9.33 -11.80
CA ALA A 115 11.46 9.80 -11.74
C ALA A 115 11.79 10.66 -10.50
N VAL A 116 10.79 11.26 -9.85
CA VAL A 116 10.99 12.30 -8.82
C VAL A 116 10.45 11.90 -7.45
N ARG A 117 9.46 10.99 -7.40
CA ARG A 117 8.80 10.61 -6.15
C ARG A 117 9.29 9.24 -5.67
N PRO A 118 9.68 9.09 -4.39
CA PRO A 118 9.99 7.78 -3.83
C PRO A 118 8.73 6.91 -3.76
N LEU A 119 8.93 5.60 -3.63
CA LEU A 119 7.87 4.63 -3.37
C LEU A 119 7.04 5.08 -2.18
N GLN A 120 5.73 5.14 -2.38
CA GLN A 120 4.77 5.36 -1.31
C GLN A 120 4.30 4.00 -0.83
N VAL A 121 4.67 3.63 0.39
CA VAL A 121 4.12 2.45 1.04
C VAL A 121 2.77 2.87 1.65
N PRO A 122 1.64 2.24 1.29
CA PRO A 122 0.34 2.56 1.87
C PRO A 122 0.37 2.38 3.39
N LEU A 123 -0.36 3.21 4.13
CA LEU A 123 -0.47 3.07 5.58
C LEU A 123 -1.04 1.68 5.93
N LEU A 124 -0.41 0.99 6.89
CA LEU A 124 -0.98 -0.19 7.52
C LEU A 124 -1.71 0.21 8.81
N ASN A 125 -3.04 0.29 8.74
CA ASN A 125 -3.87 0.74 9.82
C ASN A 125 -4.34 -0.43 10.70
N LEU A 126 -3.80 -0.50 11.91
CA LEU A 126 -4.13 -1.53 12.91
C LEU A 126 -5.01 -0.99 14.03
N HIS A 127 -5.71 0.11 13.78
CA HIS A 127 -6.65 0.72 14.73
C HIS A 127 -8.10 0.34 14.40
N GLY A 128 -8.92 0.28 15.44
CA GLY A 128 -10.36 0.11 15.32
C GLY A 128 -11.08 1.46 15.37
N LYS A 129 -12.21 1.57 14.68
CA LYS A 129 -13.20 2.64 14.89
C LYS A 129 -14.51 2.05 15.37
N ASP A 130 -14.98 2.51 16.52
CA ASP A 130 -16.26 2.14 17.09
C ASP A 130 -17.43 2.86 16.38
N THR A 131 -18.68 2.44 16.64
CA THR A 131 -19.90 3.04 16.07
C THR A 131 -20.07 4.51 16.43
N SER A 132 -19.47 4.96 17.53
CA SER A 132 -19.41 6.36 17.96
C SER A 132 -18.29 7.17 17.31
N ASN A 133 -17.55 6.59 16.35
CA ASN A 133 -16.31 7.11 15.77
C ASN A 133 -15.14 7.25 16.75
N GLY A 134 -15.21 6.61 17.93
CA GLY A 134 -14.08 6.50 18.86
C GLY A 134 -12.99 5.56 18.32
N THR A 135 -11.72 5.95 18.50
CA THR A 135 -10.57 5.11 18.11
C THR A 135 -10.27 4.08 19.19
N VAL A 136 -10.11 2.83 18.78
CA VAL A 136 -9.73 1.69 19.64
C VAL A 136 -8.34 1.21 19.24
N ASN A 137 -7.42 1.16 20.21
CA ASN A 137 -6.06 0.71 19.99
C ASN A 137 -5.81 -0.61 20.72
N ILE A 138 -5.08 -1.52 20.07
CA ILE A 138 -4.56 -2.72 20.71
C ILE A 138 -3.43 -2.41 21.70
N THR A 139 -2.64 -1.35 21.44
CA THR A 139 -1.57 -0.91 22.35
C THR A 139 -2.18 -0.12 23.51
N GLY A 140 -2.31 -0.73 24.68
CA GLY A 140 -2.91 -0.10 25.88
C GLY A 140 -2.88 -1.02 27.10
N ASN A 141 -3.56 -0.62 28.18
CA ASN A 141 -3.73 -1.44 29.38
C ASN A 141 -4.73 -2.58 29.10
N THR A 142 -4.24 -3.67 28.51
CA THR A 142 -5.00 -4.90 28.24
C THR A 142 -4.73 -5.92 29.34
N THR A 143 -5.74 -6.70 29.72
CA THR A 143 -5.58 -7.85 30.62
C THR A 143 -5.11 -9.10 29.87
N PHE A 144 -5.19 -9.09 28.54
CA PHE A 144 -4.71 -10.17 27.67
C PHE A 144 -3.34 -9.85 27.07
N GLU A 145 -2.59 -10.90 26.74
CA GLU A 145 -1.28 -10.80 26.11
C GLU A 145 -1.40 -10.49 24.61
N ILE A 146 -0.62 -9.50 24.17
CA ILE A 146 -0.46 -9.17 22.75
C ILE A 146 0.79 -9.88 22.27
N PRO A 147 0.73 -10.68 21.18
CA PRO A 147 1.91 -11.34 20.64
C PRO A 147 3.04 -10.36 20.36
N PRO A 148 4.28 -10.64 20.80
CA PRO A 148 5.42 -9.78 20.49
C PRO A 148 5.62 -9.74 18.97
N GLY A 149 5.88 -8.55 18.43
CA GLY A 149 6.05 -8.35 16.99
C GLY A 149 4.79 -8.56 16.16
N LEU A 150 3.59 -8.48 16.76
CA LEU A 150 2.30 -8.53 16.04
C LEU A 150 2.26 -7.59 14.83
N THR A 151 2.97 -6.46 14.91
CA THR A 151 3.04 -5.44 13.85
C THR A 151 4.21 -5.62 12.90
N ASP A 152 5.27 -6.32 13.28
CA ASP A 152 6.57 -6.30 12.60
C ASP A 152 6.51 -6.94 11.21
N TRP A 153 6.07 -8.19 11.14
CA TRP A 153 5.91 -8.92 9.88
C TRP A 153 4.82 -8.33 8.97
N PRO A 154 3.69 -7.85 9.49
CA PRO A 154 2.72 -7.12 8.66
C PRO A 154 3.30 -5.89 7.98
N HIS A 155 4.08 -5.07 8.69
CA HIS A 155 4.79 -3.92 8.09
C HIS A 155 5.83 -4.39 7.06
N PHE A 156 6.55 -5.48 7.33
CA PHE A 156 7.43 -6.09 6.33
C PHE A 156 6.67 -6.48 5.05
N HIS A 157 5.58 -7.23 5.15
CA HIS A 157 4.75 -7.60 3.99
C HIS A 157 4.14 -6.37 3.30
N ASN A 158 3.79 -5.33 4.05
CA ASN A 158 3.29 -4.06 3.52
C ASN A 158 4.29 -3.41 2.56
N GLY A 159 5.57 -3.34 2.96
CA GLY A 159 6.66 -2.85 2.13
C GLY A 159 6.92 -3.74 0.90
N VAL A 160 6.88 -5.07 1.07
CA VAL A 160 7.02 -6.01 -0.06
C VAL A 160 5.92 -5.76 -1.10
N ALA A 161 4.66 -5.65 -0.66
CA ALA A 161 3.52 -5.42 -1.54
C ALA A 161 3.63 -4.11 -2.33
N ALA A 162 4.05 -3.03 -1.66
CA ALA A 162 4.29 -1.74 -2.32
C ALA A 162 5.40 -1.85 -3.37
N ALA A 163 6.52 -2.51 -3.06
CA ALA A 163 7.61 -2.71 -4.01
C ALA A 163 7.20 -3.58 -5.21
N LEU A 164 6.42 -4.64 -4.98
CA LEU A 164 5.92 -5.55 -6.02
C LEU A 164 4.97 -4.86 -7.01
N SER A 165 4.26 -3.82 -6.57
CA SER A 165 3.34 -3.07 -7.44
C SER A 165 4.04 -2.31 -8.57
N MET A 166 5.34 -2.05 -8.41
CA MET A 166 6.13 -1.29 -9.36
C MET A 166 6.50 -2.12 -10.59
N GLN A 167 6.31 -1.55 -11.77
CA GLN A 167 6.77 -2.11 -13.03
C GLN A 167 8.29 -2.07 -13.14
N ASN A 168 8.84 -3.10 -13.78
CA ASN A 168 10.23 -3.15 -14.17
C ASN A 168 10.39 -2.59 -15.59
N ASP A 169 10.81 -1.32 -15.68
CA ASP A 169 11.16 -0.65 -16.93
C ASP A 169 12.65 -0.26 -16.94
N GLN A 170 13.21 -0.03 -18.12
CA GLN A 170 14.64 0.26 -18.31
C GLN A 170 15.10 1.52 -17.56
N ASN A 171 14.18 2.45 -17.27
CA ASN A 171 14.47 3.70 -16.58
C ASN A 171 14.29 3.64 -15.06
N THR A 172 13.95 2.48 -14.48
CA THR A 172 13.68 2.35 -13.04
C THR A 172 14.93 2.50 -12.17
N GLN A 173 16.13 2.50 -12.75
CA GLN A 173 17.40 2.48 -12.02
C GLN A 173 17.65 3.71 -11.15
N SER A 174 17.44 4.91 -11.69
CA SER A 174 17.59 6.15 -10.90
C SER A 174 16.56 6.23 -9.77
N TRP A 175 15.39 5.62 -9.98
CA TRP A 175 14.33 5.58 -8.99
C TRP A 175 14.61 4.59 -7.84
N VAL A 176 15.23 3.44 -8.12
CA VAL A 176 15.66 2.51 -7.07
C VAL A 176 16.66 3.20 -6.14
N HIS A 177 17.64 3.92 -6.70
CA HIS A 177 18.60 4.68 -5.92
C HIS A 177 17.94 5.68 -4.97
N LEU A 178 16.90 6.40 -5.43
CA LEU A 178 16.12 7.31 -4.59
C LEU A 178 15.47 6.59 -3.39
N ASN A 179 15.08 5.33 -3.56
CA ASN A 179 14.40 4.55 -2.52
C ASN A 179 15.34 3.83 -1.56
N THR A 180 16.56 3.51 -2.03
CA THR A 180 17.60 2.80 -1.28
C THR A 180 18.70 3.70 -0.73
N ALA A 181 18.67 5.01 -1.02
CA ALA A 181 19.64 5.96 -0.48
C ALA A 181 19.58 5.95 1.06
N THR A 182 20.64 5.45 1.68
CA THR A 182 20.80 5.43 3.13
C THR A 182 21.25 6.79 3.63
N SER A 183 20.63 7.29 4.70
CA SER A 183 20.96 8.37 5.66
C SER A 183 22.05 9.44 5.38
N ASP A 184 23.13 9.15 4.67
CA ASP A 184 24.27 10.06 4.50
C ASP A 184 24.18 10.96 3.26
N GLU A 185 23.40 10.61 2.22
CA GLU A 185 23.39 11.34 0.94
C GLU A 185 22.21 12.29 0.77
N THR A 186 21.09 12.03 1.44
CA THR A 186 19.90 12.85 1.40
C THR A 186 19.36 12.92 2.82
N ASN A 187 19.15 14.12 3.38
CA ASN A 187 18.61 14.39 4.73
C ASN A 187 17.21 13.76 5.03
N THR A 188 16.79 12.76 4.27
CA THR A 188 15.59 11.96 4.47
C THR A 188 15.96 10.72 5.29
N THR A 189 15.70 10.80 6.58
CA THR A 189 15.86 9.72 7.55
C THR A 189 14.96 8.52 7.20
N LYS A 190 15.49 7.52 6.49
CA LYS A 190 14.92 6.16 6.52
C LYS A 190 15.69 5.34 7.55
N ASP A 191 15.24 5.43 8.79
CA ASP A 191 15.65 4.47 9.83
C ASP A 191 15.31 3.04 9.38
N PRO A 192 16.09 2.03 9.79
CA PRO A 192 15.78 0.63 9.46
C PRO A 192 14.40 0.27 10.05
N SER A 193 13.38 0.32 9.21
CA SER A 193 12.01 -0.09 9.50
C SER A 193 11.73 -1.46 8.88
N PHE A 194 10.81 -2.22 9.48
CA PHE A 194 10.28 -3.45 8.90
C PHE A 194 9.73 -3.22 7.49
N GLU A 195 9.06 -2.09 7.23
CA GLU A 195 8.56 -1.75 5.90
C GLU A 195 9.69 -1.54 4.89
N HIS A 196 10.77 -0.87 5.31
CA HIS A 196 11.93 -0.65 4.45
C HIS A 196 12.63 -1.98 4.12
N ALA A 197 12.77 -2.85 5.11
CA ALA A 197 13.29 -4.21 4.91
C ALA A 197 12.45 -5.01 3.90
N GLY A 198 11.12 -4.92 3.99
CA GLY A 198 10.20 -5.54 3.04
C GLY A 198 10.30 -4.94 1.64
N THR A 199 10.45 -3.62 1.56
CA THR A 199 10.64 -2.91 0.29
C THR A 199 11.89 -3.40 -0.44
N LEU A 200 13.01 -3.57 0.28
CA LEU A 200 14.24 -4.12 -0.28
C LEU A 200 14.02 -5.55 -0.82
N PHE A 201 13.32 -6.40 -0.07
CA PHE A 201 13.02 -7.75 -0.55
C PHE A 201 12.16 -7.74 -1.82
N GLY A 202 11.10 -6.92 -1.85
CA GLY A 202 10.23 -6.78 -3.02
C GLY A 202 10.96 -6.23 -4.25
N PHE A 203 11.93 -5.32 -4.08
CA PHE A 203 12.79 -4.89 -5.20
C PHE A 203 13.63 -6.04 -5.75
N GLY A 204 14.14 -6.94 -4.90
CA GLY A 204 14.85 -8.13 -5.36
C GLY A 204 13.96 -9.06 -6.19
N LEU A 205 12.73 -9.28 -5.75
CA LEU A 205 11.74 -10.08 -6.47
C LEU A 205 11.34 -9.46 -7.83
N ASN A 206 11.33 -8.14 -7.93
CA ASN A 206 11.06 -7.41 -9.18
C ASN A 206 12.30 -7.22 -10.08
N HIS A 207 13.46 -7.77 -9.71
CA HIS A 207 14.75 -7.59 -10.41
C HIS A 207 15.21 -6.12 -10.51
N HIS A 208 14.93 -5.34 -9.47
CA HIS A 208 15.33 -3.94 -9.35
C HIS A 208 16.65 -3.77 -8.56
N LEU A 209 17.18 -4.81 -7.93
CA LEU A 209 18.36 -4.74 -7.05
C LEU A 209 19.72 -4.91 -7.79
N LYS A 210 19.70 -5.20 -9.09
CA LYS A 210 20.87 -5.61 -9.88
C LYS A 210 21.94 -4.53 -9.93
N GLU A 211 21.50 -3.28 -9.81
CA GLU A 211 22.34 -2.10 -9.84
C GLU A 211 22.55 -1.50 -8.45
N LEU A 212 22.07 -2.17 -7.39
CA LEU A 212 22.36 -1.74 -6.03
C LEU A 212 23.88 -1.86 -5.79
N GLN A 213 24.51 -0.71 -5.57
CA GLN A 213 25.95 -0.64 -5.34
C GLN A 213 26.35 -1.52 -4.14
N THR A 214 27.43 -2.29 -4.30
CA THR A 214 27.97 -3.17 -3.23
C THR A 214 28.21 -2.43 -1.91
N LEU A 215 28.53 -1.12 -1.98
CA LEU A 215 28.68 -0.26 -0.81
C LEU A 215 27.37 -0.07 -0.03
N ASN A 216 26.23 0.07 -0.72
CA ASN A 216 24.92 0.20 -0.07
C ASN A 216 24.51 -1.10 0.61
N VAL A 217 24.80 -2.26 -0.01
CA VAL A 217 24.62 -3.57 0.61
C VAL A 217 25.41 -3.66 1.92
N HIS A 218 26.70 -3.27 1.90
CA HIS A 218 27.53 -3.26 3.10
C HIS A 218 26.96 -2.34 4.19
N LYS A 219 26.51 -1.13 3.84
CA LYS A 219 25.89 -0.18 4.79
C LYS A 219 24.64 -0.78 5.45
N TYR A 220 23.80 -1.49 4.70
CA TYR A 220 22.62 -2.15 5.26
C TYR A 220 22.99 -3.28 6.23
N LEU A 221 23.98 -4.10 5.88
CA LEU A 221 24.45 -5.20 6.75
C LEU A 221 25.13 -4.69 8.02
N GLN A 222 25.82 -3.55 7.95
CA GLN A 222 26.47 -2.93 9.13
C GLN A 222 25.47 -2.45 10.18
N LYS A 223 24.24 -2.07 9.79
CA LYS A 223 23.20 -1.62 10.73
C LYS A 223 22.63 -2.74 11.61
N THR A 224 22.98 -4.01 11.37
CA THR A 224 22.61 -5.20 12.17
C THR A 224 21.12 -5.34 12.49
N HIS A 225 20.24 -4.76 11.68
CA HIS A 225 18.79 -4.97 11.81
C HIS A 225 18.45 -6.31 11.15
N GLU A 226 17.97 -7.27 11.94
CA GLU A 226 17.75 -8.66 11.52
C GLU A 226 16.82 -8.73 10.28
N THR A 227 15.67 -8.06 10.33
CA THR A 227 14.71 -8.09 9.23
C THR A 227 15.26 -7.46 7.94
N THR A 228 16.04 -6.39 8.07
CA THR A 228 16.69 -5.76 6.90
C THR A 228 17.70 -6.70 6.27
N THR A 229 18.46 -7.42 7.10
CA THR A 229 19.39 -8.46 6.64
C THR A 229 18.65 -9.58 5.92
N ILE A 230 17.56 -10.08 6.48
CA ILE A 230 16.71 -11.11 5.86
C ILE A 230 16.19 -10.64 4.51
N GLY A 231 15.54 -9.48 4.47
CA GLY A 231 14.94 -8.95 3.25
C GLY A 231 15.96 -8.68 2.14
N LEU A 232 17.11 -8.12 2.50
CA LEU A 232 18.19 -7.83 1.55
C LEU A 232 18.84 -9.11 1.00
N LEU A 233 19.19 -10.07 1.85
CA LEU A 233 19.83 -11.31 1.41
C LEU A 233 18.90 -12.16 0.54
N LEU A 234 17.63 -12.28 0.91
CA LEU A 234 16.63 -12.97 0.09
C LEU A 234 16.40 -12.25 -1.24
N GLY A 235 16.35 -10.90 -1.23
CA GLY A 235 16.22 -10.10 -2.44
C GLY A 235 17.38 -10.31 -3.40
N LEU A 236 18.61 -10.21 -2.93
CA LEU A 236 19.83 -10.45 -3.72
C LEU A 236 19.94 -11.90 -4.22
N ALA A 237 19.40 -12.87 -3.47
CA ALA A 237 19.38 -14.27 -3.89
C ALA A 237 18.35 -14.53 -4.99
N SER A 238 17.18 -13.90 -4.90
CA SER A 238 16.07 -14.06 -5.86
C SER A 238 16.35 -13.40 -7.20
N GLU A 239 17.31 -12.48 -7.23
CA GLU A 239 17.71 -11.74 -8.41
C GLU A 239 18.65 -12.51 -9.36
N LYS A 240 19.27 -13.59 -8.88
CA LYS A 240 20.21 -14.42 -9.65
C LYS A 240 19.49 -15.39 -10.59
#